data_AF-A0A0F9MAY4-F1
#
_entry.id   AF-A0A0F9MAY4-F1
#
_cell.length_a   1.000
_cell.length_b   1.000
_cell.length_c   1.000
_cell.angle_alpha   90.00
_cell.angle_beta   90.00
_cell.angle_gamma   90.00
#
_symmetry.space_group_name_H-M   'P 1'
#
loop_
_entity.id
_entity.type
_entity.pdbx_description
1 polymer ?
#
loop_
_entity_poly.entity_id
_entity_poly.type
_entity_poly.pdbx_seq_one_letter_code
_entity_poly.pdbx_strand_id
1 'polypeptide(L)'
;AVQRTRATASRARKSNGSNPHVPTRRFQLDTFVARMARSTTAVLLGRVVAASSFVMKIECDFDLTNIYGLLPTDDPKETLENARWAIAGDIAGKGDHCACCGRWAKINAFNLTGTLLRKLILLCERSGERHRWVNTQDKKRFPGWFTHTNDHSKLAYWGLLQKDEQSGVNTKTVGRWRPTQRGLKFSRNKLQLPATAFVYDATVVGHSVKQVRAKDVKTKGYNYWEEIKMAWMAEKMKFPA
;
A
#
# COMPACT_ATOMS: atom_id res chain seq x y z
N ALA A 1 -6.18 33.98 -50.31
CA ALA A 1 -5.55 34.44 -49.06
C ALA A 1 -6.67 34.78 -48.06
N VAL A 2 -6.90 33.94 -47.05
CA VAL A 2 -7.83 34.23 -45.95
C VAL A 2 -7.14 33.76 -44.66
N GLN A 3 -6.53 34.68 -43.93
CA GLN A 3 -5.91 34.41 -42.64
C GLN A 3 -6.97 34.55 -41.54
N ARG A 4 -7.28 33.46 -40.84
CA ARG A 4 -8.10 33.47 -39.62
C ARG A 4 -7.18 33.52 -38.41
N THR A 5 -7.14 34.68 -37.76
CA THR A 5 -6.47 34.87 -36.47
C THR A 5 -7.34 34.32 -35.33
N ARG A 6 -6.82 33.35 -34.57
CA ARG A 6 -7.45 32.83 -33.34
C ARG A 6 -6.96 33.64 -32.14
N ALA A 7 -7.87 34.35 -31.49
CA ALA A 7 -7.64 35.02 -30.22
C ALA A 7 -7.55 34.00 -29.07
N THR A 8 -6.49 34.08 -28.27
CA THR A 8 -6.29 33.32 -27.03
C THR A 8 -6.85 34.10 -25.84
N ALA A 9 -7.95 33.64 -25.27
CA ALA A 9 -8.51 34.18 -24.03
C ALA A 9 -7.80 33.56 -22.82
N SER A 10 -7.05 34.36 -22.08
CA SER A 10 -6.45 34.01 -20.78
C SER A 10 -7.53 34.08 -19.69
N ARG A 11 -7.85 32.94 -19.05
CA ARG A 11 -8.72 32.88 -17.88
C ARG A 11 -7.90 33.12 -16.61
N ALA A 12 -8.12 34.27 -15.97
CA ALA A 12 -7.65 34.56 -14.62
C ALA A 12 -8.30 33.61 -13.60
N ARG A 13 -7.48 32.96 -12.75
CA ARG A 13 -7.94 32.18 -11.60
C ARG A 13 -8.23 33.12 -10.43
N LYS A 14 -9.49 33.18 -10.00
CA LYS A 14 -9.90 33.81 -8.73
C LYS A 14 -9.36 32.97 -7.56
N SER A 15 -8.56 33.58 -6.70
CA SER A 15 -8.14 33.04 -5.40
C SER A 15 -9.30 33.19 -4.40
N ASN A 16 -9.88 32.07 -3.98
CA ASN A 16 -10.91 32.04 -2.94
C ASN A 16 -10.27 31.96 -1.55
N GLY A 17 -10.57 32.98 -0.73
CA GLY A 17 -11.04 32.88 0.66
C GLY A 17 -10.22 32.07 1.66
N SER A 18 -9.65 32.79 2.63
CA SER A 18 -9.17 32.30 3.92
C SER A 18 -10.24 31.49 4.67
N ASN A 19 -9.86 30.30 5.13
CA ASN A 19 -10.71 29.40 5.94
C ASN A 19 -10.53 29.75 7.43
N PRO A 20 -11.60 29.88 8.24
CA PRO A 20 -11.48 30.22 9.66
C PRO A 20 -10.85 29.10 10.49
N HIS A 21 -10.11 29.54 11.51
CA HIS A 21 -9.40 28.74 12.50
C HIS A 21 -10.35 27.75 13.22
N VAL A 22 -10.07 26.45 13.13
CA VAL A 22 -10.78 25.41 13.89
C VAL A 22 -10.10 25.27 15.26
N PRO A 23 -10.85 25.27 16.39
CA PRO A 23 -10.26 25.06 17.71
C PRO A 23 -9.94 23.58 17.94
N THR A 24 -8.71 23.32 18.38
CA THR A 24 -8.21 22.01 18.82
C THR A 24 -8.97 21.52 20.05
N ARG A 25 -9.71 20.42 19.93
CA ARG A 25 -10.31 19.73 21.09
C ARG A 25 -9.28 18.79 21.72
N ARG A 26 -8.95 19.02 22.99
CA ARG A 26 -8.30 18.03 23.88
C ARG A 26 -9.21 16.81 24.01
N PHE A 27 -8.78 15.66 23.50
CA PHE A 27 -9.43 14.37 23.75
C PHE A 27 -8.76 13.69 24.96
N GLN A 28 -9.56 13.34 25.96
CA GLN A 28 -9.16 12.59 27.15
C GLN A 28 -8.80 11.13 26.78
N LEU A 29 -7.64 10.68 27.23
CA LEU A 29 -6.97 9.43 26.83
C LEU A 29 -7.18 8.28 27.83
N ASP A 30 -8.17 8.38 28.73
CA ASP A 30 -8.25 7.51 29.91
C ASP A 30 -8.99 6.17 29.70
N THR A 31 -9.61 5.94 28.54
CA THR A 31 -10.49 4.76 28.37
C THR A 31 -9.89 3.59 27.59
N PHE A 32 -8.72 3.73 26.96
CA PHE A 32 -8.18 2.66 26.09
C PHE A 32 -7.24 1.68 26.82
N VAL A 33 -6.47 2.16 27.82
CA VAL A 33 -5.51 1.30 28.56
C VAL A 33 -6.22 0.28 29.46
N ALA A 34 -7.43 0.58 29.95
CA ALA A 34 -8.20 -0.31 30.81
C ALA A 34 -8.77 -1.59 30.13
N ARG A 35 -8.66 -1.70 28.79
CA ARG A 35 -9.24 -2.82 28.02
C ARG A 35 -8.22 -3.87 27.58
N MET A 36 -6.92 -3.56 27.56
CA MET A 36 -5.86 -4.53 27.23
C MET A 36 -5.43 -5.40 28.43
N ALA A 37 -5.58 -4.91 29.66
CA ALA A 37 -5.16 -5.62 30.87
C ALA A 37 -6.06 -6.79 31.30
N ARG A 38 -7.17 -7.07 30.59
CA ARG A 38 -8.16 -8.11 30.96
C ARG A 38 -8.17 -9.35 30.07
N SER A 39 -7.22 -9.51 29.14
CA SER A 39 -7.25 -10.59 28.15
C SER A 39 -6.06 -11.57 28.20
N THR A 40 -5.30 -11.62 29.29
CA THR A 40 -4.15 -12.53 29.46
C THR A 40 -4.25 -13.50 30.64
N THR A 41 -5.44 -13.66 31.23
CA THR A 41 -5.70 -14.65 32.28
C THR A 41 -6.84 -15.58 31.89
N ALA A 42 -6.57 -16.51 30.98
CA ALA A 42 -7.22 -17.82 30.89
C ALA A 42 -6.53 -18.64 29.79
N VAL A 43 -6.41 -19.95 30.02
CA VAL A 43 -5.72 -20.95 29.18
C VAL A 43 -4.22 -21.09 29.43
N LEU A 44 -3.88 -21.53 30.65
CA LEU A 44 -2.74 -22.41 30.90
C LEU A 44 -3.07 -23.32 32.09
N LEU A 45 -3.85 -24.38 31.82
CA LEU A 45 -3.97 -25.54 32.70
C LEU A 45 -3.56 -26.77 31.90
N GLY A 46 -2.38 -27.31 32.20
CA GLY A 46 -1.97 -28.61 31.69
C GLY A 46 -0.46 -28.82 31.69
N ARG A 47 0.03 -29.41 32.78
CA ARG A 47 1.35 -30.03 33.00
C ARG A 47 2.45 -29.14 33.59
N VAL A 48 2.43 -29.14 34.92
CA VAL A 48 3.56 -28.84 35.81
C VAL A 48 4.54 -30.01 35.74
N VAL A 49 5.71 -29.78 35.17
CA VAL A 49 6.93 -30.54 35.49
C VAL A 49 7.85 -29.57 36.22
N ALA A 50 8.33 -30.03 37.37
CA ALA A 50 9.10 -29.29 38.35
C ALA A 50 10.24 -28.46 37.72
N ALA A 51 10.26 -27.17 38.03
CA ALA A 51 11.46 -26.35 37.93
C ALA A 51 11.49 -25.42 39.13
N SER A 52 12.61 -25.51 39.85
CA SER A 52 12.92 -24.83 41.10
C SER A 52 12.57 -23.36 41.14
N SER A 53 12.01 -22.98 42.28
CA SER A 53 11.82 -21.62 42.77
C SER A 53 13.11 -20.80 42.66
N PHE A 54 13.21 -19.93 41.65
CA PHE A 54 14.14 -18.82 41.63
C PHE A 54 13.33 -17.53 41.64
N VAL A 55 12.94 -17.09 42.84
CA VAL A 55 12.25 -15.82 43.05
C VAL A 55 13.33 -14.74 43.09
N MET A 56 13.65 -14.16 41.93
CA MET A 56 14.36 -12.89 41.88
C MET A 56 13.38 -11.78 42.29
N LYS A 57 13.58 -11.29 43.51
CA LYS A 57 12.92 -10.09 44.03
C LYS A 57 13.59 -8.89 43.36
N ILE A 58 12.99 -8.38 42.28
CA ILE A 58 13.42 -7.14 41.65
C ILE A 58 12.69 -6.00 42.38
N GLU A 59 13.37 -5.40 43.34
CA GLU A 59 12.95 -4.14 43.94
C GLU A 59 13.29 -3.03 42.94
N CYS A 60 12.34 -2.71 42.06
CA CYS A 60 12.38 -1.50 41.25
C CYS A 60 11.80 -0.36 42.09
N ASP A 61 12.66 0.43 42.72
CA ASP A 61 12.31 1.77 43.22
C ASP A 61 12.04 2.68 42.02
N PHE A 62 10.82 2.58 41.47
CA PHE A 62 10.37 3.45 40.40
C PHE A 62 9.71 4.67 41.02
N ASP A 63 10.49 5.74 41.14
CA ASP A 63 10.06 7.03 41.67
C ASP A 63 8.97 7.64 40.76
N LEU A 64 7.72 7.54 41.21
CA LEU A 64 6.52 8.01 40.50
C LEU A 64 6.36 9.55 40.53
N THR A 65 7.26 10.29 41.20
CA THR A 65 7.13 11.74 41.32
C THR A 65 7.56 12.51 40.05
N ASN A 66 8.19 11.84 39.08
CA ASN A 66 8.63 12.47 37.83
C ASN A 66 7.79 12.08 36.58
N ILE A 67 6.50 11.77 36.77
CA ILE A 67 5.60 11.42 35.65
C ILE A 67 4.98 12.67 34.99
N TYR A 68 4.95 13.81 35.69
CA TYR A 68 4.39 15.05 35.14
C TYR A 68 5.41 15.95 34.42
N GLY A 69 6.69 15.53 34.35
CA GLY A 69 7.75 16.21 33.57
C GLY A 69 7.85 15.78 32.11
N LEU A 70 7.00 14.86 31.64
CA LEU A 70 6.94 14.35 30.26
C LEU A 70 5.70 14.86 29.50
N LEU A 71 5.20 16.04 29.86
CA LEU A 71 4.38 16.78 28.90
C LEU A 71 5.33 17.24 27.77
N PRO A 72 5.02 16.93 26.50
CA PRO A 72 5.88 17.28 25.38
C PRO A 72 6.16 18.78 25.44
N THR A 73 7.44 19.12 25.61
CA THR A 73 7.91 20.49 25.44
C THR A 73 7.53 20.93 24.04
N ASP A 74 7.11 22.19 23.88
CA ASP A 74 6.84 22.85 22.61
C ASP A 74 8.14 23.05 21.79
N ASP A 75 8.97 22.01 21.69
CA ASP A 75 10.15 21.99 20.85
C ASP A 75 9.70 21.99 19.38
N PRO A 76 10.02 23.05 18.61
CA PRO A 76 9.42 23.31 17.29
C PRO A 76 9.93 22.37 16.18
N LYS A 77 10.47 21.21 16.54
CA LYS A 77 10.94 20.18 15.61
C LYS A 77 10.60 18.80 16.14
N GLU A 78 9.32 18.52 16.24
CA GLU A 78 8.88 17.13 16.11
C GLU A 78 9.57 16.55 14.86
N THR A 79 10.37 15.51 15.05
CA THR A 79 11.12 14.93 13.94
C THR A 79 10.13 14.41 12.90
N LEU A 80 10.50 14.47 11.61
CA LEU A 80 9.68 13.95 10.52
C LEU A 80 9.23 12.50 10.77
N GLU A 81 10.02 11.72 11.51
CA GLU A 81 9.69 10.36 11.91
C GLU A 81 8.56 10.32 12.94
N ASN A 82 8.61 11.14 14.00
CA ASN A 82 7.55 11.20 15.01
C ASN A 82 6.21 11.65 14.40
N ALA A 83 6.24 12.67 13.53
CA ALA A 83 5.05 13.13 12.81
C ALA A 83 4.47 12.03 11.89
N ARG A 84 5.32 11.19 11.27
CA ARG A 84 4.88 10.02 10.47
C ARG A 84 4.18 8.98 11.35
N TRP A 85 4.69 8.71 12.54
CA TRP A 85 4.10 7.76 13.48
C TRP A 85 2.78 8.26 14.08
N ALA A 86 2.65 9.56 14.37
CA ALA A 86 1.41 10.17 14.84
C ALA A 86 0.26 9.96 13.84
N ILE A 87 0.53 10.16 12.55
CA ILE A 87 -0.43 9.92 11.46
C ILE A 87 -0.71 8.42 11.28
N ALA A 88 0.27 7.56 11.55
CA ALA A 88 0.10 6.11 11.51
C ALA A 88 -0.82 5.59 12.64
N GLY A 89 -1.00 6.31 13.74
CA GLY A 89 -2.02 5.97 14.73
C GLY A 89 -3.44 6.05 14.17
N ASP A 90 -3.67 6.94 13.19
CA ASP A 90 -4.98 7.26 12.63
C ASP A 90 -5.30 6.47 11.34
N ILE A 91 -4.69 5.28 11.18
CA ILE A 91 -4.94 4.27 10.12
C ILE A 91 -6.45 4.02 9.87
N ALA A 92 -7.32 4.37 10.83
CA ALA A 92 -8.78 4.27 10.77
C ALA A 92 -9.47 5.18 9.73
N GLY A 93 -8.74 5.84 8.83
CA GLY A 93 -9.24 6.16 7.48
C GLY A 93 -9.77 7.57 7.26
N LYS A 94 -9.77 8.44 8.29
CA LYS A 94 -10.18 9.83 8.13
C LYS A 94 -9.10 10.65 7.40
N GLY A 95 -7.83 10.45 7.75
CA GLY A 95 -6.73 11.29 7.27
C GLY A 95 -6.71 12.64 7.98
N ASP A 96 -5.55 13.26 8.05
CA ASP A 96 -5.35 14.54 8.75
C ASP A 96 -4.26 15.38 8.06
N HIS A 97 -4.13 16.64 8.45
CA HIS A 97 -3.04 17.51 8.01
C HIS A 97 -1.73 17.13 8.72
N CYS A 98 -0.66 16.97 7.94
CA CYS A 98 0.68 16.73 8.48
C CYS A 98 1.14 17.93 9.30
N ALA A 99 1.45 17.74 10.59
CA ALA A 99 1.91 18.80 11.50
C ALA A 99 3.16 19.55 10.99
N CYS A 100 4.03 18.87 10.24
CA CYS A 100 5.27 19.46 9.71
C CYS A 100 5.05 20.40 8.51
N CYS A 101 4.15 20.06 7.58
CA CYS A 101 4.03 20.78 6.29
C CYS A 101 2.62 21.25 5.95
N GLY A 102 1.63 20.95 6.79
CA GLY A 102 0.22 21.27 6.58
C GLY A 102 -0.43 20.53 5.41
N ARG A 103 0.27 19.64 4.69
CA ARG A 103 -0.33 18.86 3.58
C ARG A 103 -1.24 17.77 4.12
N TRP A 104 -2.31 17.49 3.38
CA TRP A 104 -3.21 16.38 3.68
C TRP A 104 -2.48 15.04 3.60
N ALA A 105 -2.48 14.31 4.71
CA ALA A 105 -1.83 13.03 4.88
C ALA A 105 -2.88 11.94 5.13
N LYS A 106 -2.85 10.89 4.31
CA LYS A 106 -3.77 9.76 4.44
C LYS A 106 -3.08 8.47 4.04
N ILE A 107 -3.21 7.46 4.90
CA ILE A 107 -2.82 6.10 4.57
C ILE A 107 -3.89 5.52 3.64
N ASN A 108 -3.47 5.13 2.44
CA ASN A 108 -4.34 4.56 1.44
C ASN A 108 -4.28 3.04 1.52
N ALA A 109 -5.45 2.42 1.68
CA ALA A 109 -5.60 0.97 1.60
C ALA A 109 -5.85 0.55 0.15
N PHE A 110 -4.88 -0.12 -0.46
CA PHE A 110 -5.02 -0.69 -1.80
C PHE A 110 -5.32 -2.18 -1.70
N ASN A 111 -6.42 -2.62 -2.31
CA ASN A 111 -6.78 -4.03 -2.40
C ASN A 111 -6.32 -4.64 -3.73
N LEU A 112 -5.94 -5.92 -3.71
CA LEU A 112 -5.77 -6.68 -4.94
C LEU A 112 -7.14 -6.90 -5.60
N THR A 113 -7.32 -6.32 -6.79
CA THR A 113 -8.55 -6.45 -7.58
C THR A 113 -8.33 -7.35 -8.79
N GLY A 114 -9.40 -7.90 -9.37
CA GLY A 114 -9.33 -8.70 -10.59
C GLY A 114 -8.67 -7.96 -11.76
N THR A 115 -8.88 -6.64 -11.86
CA THR A 115 -8.23 -5.79 -12.87
C THR A 115 -6.71 -5.74 -12.70
N LEU A 116 -6.22 -5.63 -11.46
CA LEU A 116 -4.78 -5.65 -11.17
C LEU A 116 -4.18 -7.02 -11.50
N LEU A 117 -4.87 -8.11 -11.11
CA LEU A 117 -4.44 -9.47 -11.43
C LEU A 117 -4.39 -9.71 -12.94
N ARG A 118 -5.39 -9.23 -13.68
CA ARG A 118 -5.44 -9.29 -15.14
C ARG A 118 -4.26 -8.61 -15.80
N LYS A 119 -3.87 -7.43 -15.30
CA LYS A 119 -2.69 -6.74 -15.80
C LYS A 119 -1.41 -7.50 -15.49
N LEU A 120 -1.28 -8.05 -14.28
CA LEU A 120 -0.12 -8.85 -13.90
C LEU A 120 0.05 -10.06 -14.83
N ILE A 121 -1.03 -10.79 -15.12
CA ILE A 121 -0.99 -12.00 -15.95
C ILE A 121 -0.60 -11.66 -17.39
N LEU A 122 -1.26 -10.68 -18.01
CA LEU A 122 -0.92 -10.24 -19.36
C LEU A 122 0.54 -9.74 -19.43
N LEU A 123 1.03 -9.05 -18.40
CA LEU A 123 2.42 -8.60 -18.37
C LEU A 123 3.40 -9.77 -18.20
N CYS A 124 3.07 -10.79 -17.41
CA CYS A 124 3.86 -12.02 -17.29
C CYS A 124 3.97 -12.75 -18.63
N GLU A 125 2.86 -12.87 -19.36
CA GLU A 125 2.82 -13.50 -20.69
C GLU A 125 3.68 -12.73 -21.70
N ARG A 126 3.50 -11.41 -21.79
CA ARG A 126 4.23 -10.57 -22.75
C ARG A 126 5.71 -10.39 -22.43
N SER A 127 6.09 -10.52 -21.16
CA SER A 127 7.50 -10.47 -20.74
C SER A 127 8.27 -11.73 -21.16
N GLY A 128 7.57 -12.87 -21.27
CA GLY A 128 8.12 -14.17 -21.59
C GLY A 128 9.00 -14.75 -20.47
N GLU A 129 9.70 -15.85 -20.76
CA GLU A 129 10.53 -16.56 -19.79
C GLU A 129 11.73 -15.76 -19.29
N ARG A 130 12.25 -14.84 -20.13
CA ARG A 130 13.43 -14.02 -19.80
C ARG A 130 13.12 -12.80 -18.92
N HIS A 131 11.87 -12.64 -18.48
CA HIS A 131 11.43 -11.52 -17.64
C HIS A 131 11.92 -10.16 -18.19
N ARG A 132 11.70 -9.92 -19.49
CA ARG A 132 12.16 -8.70 -20.13
C ARG A 132 11.38 -7.48 -19.63
N TRP A 133 12.03 -6.32 -19.62
CA TRP A 133 11.36 -5.04 -19.47
C TRP A 133 10.36 -4.85 -20.60
N VAL A 134 9.11 -4.54 -20.25
CA VAL A 134 8.04 -4.34 -21.22
C VAL A 134 7.53 -2.92 -21.13
N ASN A 135 7.46 -2.23 -22.27
CA ASN A 135 6.82 -0.92 -22.36
C ASN A 135 5.29 -1.09 -22.36
N THR A 136 4.65 -0.75 -21.23
CA THR A 136 3.20 -0.89 -21.05
C THR A 136 2.40 0.16 -21.82
N GLN A 137 3.06 1.15 -22.42
CA GLN A 137 2.42 2.18 -23.26
C GLN A 137 2.39 1.79 -24.75
N ASP A 138 2.97 0.65 -25.14
CA ASP A 138 2.93 0.16 -26.51
C ASP A 138 1.51 -0.33 -26.87
N LYS A 139 0.73 0.55 -27.51
CA LYS A 139 -0.65 0.28 -27.96
C LYS A 139 -0.76 -0.86 -28.98
N LYS A 140 0.34 -1.24 -29.65
CA LYS A 140 0.34 -2.39 -30.57
C LYS A 140 0.40 -3.71 -29.81
N ARG A 141 1.08 -3.72 -28.66
CA ARG A 141 1.24 -4.92 -27.81
C ARG A 141 0.14 -5.08 -26.77
N PHE A 142 -0.43 -3.97 -26.31
CA PHE A 142 -1.39 -3.96 -25.23
C PHE A 142 -2.73 -3.34 -25.64
N PRO A 143 -3.85 -3.93 -25.20
CA PRO A 143 -5.16 -3.35 -25.42
C PRO A 143 -5.30 -2.04 -24.62
N GLY A 144 -6.18 -1.14 -25.08
CA GLY A 144 -6.33 0.20 -24.49
C GLY A 144 -6.58 0.20 -22.97
N TRP A 145 -7.40 -0.73 -22.48
CA TRP A 145 -7.72 -0.87 -21.04
C TRP A 145 -6.49 -1.23 -20.17
N PHE A 146 -5.44 -1.78 -20.76
CA PHE A 146 -4.22 -2.14 -20.02
C PHE A 146 -3.41 -0.90 -19.64
N THR A 147 -3.42 0.12 -20.49
CA THR A 147 -2.49 1.26 -20.46
C THR A 147 -2.70 2.25 -19.30
N HIS A 148 -3.68 2.04 -18.41
CA HIS A 148 -3.84 2.91 -17.24
C HIS A 148 -2.59 2.87 -16.33
N THR A 149 -1.93 4.01 -16.23
CA THR A 149 -0.58 4.17 -15.67
C THR A 149 -0.46 3.77 -14.20
N ASN A 150 -1.46 4.08 -13.37
CA ASN A 150 -1.33 3.96 -11.91
C ASN A 150 -1.50 2.51 -11.39
N ASP A 151 -2.07 1.61 -12.18
CA ASP A 151 -2.31 0.24 -11.72
C ASP A 151 -1.03 -0.59 -11.62
N HIS A 152 -0.05 -0.30 -12.48
CA HIS A 152 1.26 -0.96 -12.43
C HIS A 152 2.03 -0.57 -11.15
N SER A 153 1.95 0.71 -10.76
CA SER A 153 2.52 1.20 -9.50
C SER A 153 1.87 0.51 -8.30
N LYS A 154 0.56 0.26 -8.33
CA LYS A 154 -0.11 -0.48 -7.25
C LYS A 154 0.44 -1.89 -7.10
N LEU A 155 0.63 -2.62 -8.20
CA LEU A 155 1.20 -3.98 -8.16
C LEU A 155 2.64 -4.01 -7.57
N ALA A 156 3.39 -2.91 -7.67
CA ALA A 156 4.71 -2.78 -7.06
C ALA A 156 4.64 -2.75 -5.52
N TYR A 157 3.53 -2.31 -4.91
CA TYR A 157 3.37 -2.32 -3.45
C TYR A 157 3.44 -3.74 -2.84
N TRP A 158 3.06 -4.77 -3.61
CA TRP A 158 3.20 -6.17 -3.21
C TRP A 158 4.52 -6.81 -3.69
N GLY A 159 5.39 -6.03 -4.34
CA GLY A 159 6.61 -6.51 -4.99
C GLY A 159 6.36 -7.42 -6.19
N LEU A 160 5.21 -7.29 -6.88
CA LEU A 160 4.86 -8.16 -8.02
C LEU A 160 5.43 -7.64 -9.33
N LEU A 161 5.56 -6.32 -9.45
CA LEU A 161 6.21 -5.65 -10.57
C LEU A 161 7.38 -4.80 -10.07
N GLN A 162 8.38 -4.67 -10.92
CA GLN A 162 9.48 -3.73 -10.76
C GLN A 162 9.37 -2.66 -11.84
N LYS A 163 9.63 -1.40 -11.47
CA LYS A 163 9.71 -0.27 -12.39
C LYS A 163 11.14 -0.13 -12.89
N ASP A 164 11.31 0.23 -14.16
CA ASP A 164 12.63 0.55 -14.71
C ASP A 164 13.04 1.96 -14.26
N GLU A 165 14.08 2.05 -13.45
CA GLU A 165 14.64 3.33 -12.98
C GLU A 165 15.73 3.87 -13.91
N GLN A 166 16.29 3.02 -14.79
CA GLN A 166 17.42 3.36 -15.65
C GLN A 166 17.02 3.98 -17.00
N SER A 167 15.73 4.29 -17.21
CA SER A 167 15.31 5.18 -18.30
C SER A 167 15.87 6.57 -18.03
N GLY A 168 17.04 6.86 -18.61
CA GLY A 168 17.87 8.03 -18.32
C GLY A 168 17.16 9.38 -18.43
N VAL A 169 17.79 10.36 -17.77
CA VAL A 169 17.39 11.74 -17.46
C VAL A 169 16.74 12.53 -18.60
N ASN A 170 16.85 12.08 -19.86
CA ASN A 170 16.38 12.83 -21.03
C ASN A 170 15.35 12.09 -21.92
N THR A 171 15.00 10.85 -21.60
CA THR A 171 13.93 10.14 -22.33
C THR A 171 12.74 9.93 -21.42
N LYS A 172 11.60 10.49 -21.86
CA LYS A 172 10.26 10.33 -21.29
C LYS A 172 9.74 8.89 -21.41
N THR A 173 10.58 7.86 -21.25
CA THR A 173 10.24 6.44 -21.27
C THR A 173 9.56 6.04 -19.96
N VAL A 174 8.46 6.73 -19.67
CA VAL A 174 7.53 6.43 -18.59
C VAL A 174 6.85 5.11 -18.95
N GLY A 175 6.87 4.13 -18.05
CA GLY A 175 6.03 2.92 -18.19
C GLY A 175 6.74 1.66 -18.69
N ARG A 176 8.05 1.51 -18.48
CA ARG A 176 8.68 0.18 -18.56
C ARG A 176 8.54 -0.56 -17.23
N TRP A 177 7.99 -1.77 -17.31
CA TRP A 177 7.72 -2.62 -16.15
C TRP A 177 8.19 -4.04 -16.41
N ARG A 178 8.61 -4.71 -15.34
CA ARG A 178 9.02 -6.12 -15.37
C ARG A 178 8.32 -6.90 -14.26
N PRO A 179 7.71 -8.06 -14.54
CA PRO A 179 7.21 -8.94 -13.49
C PRO A 179 8.37 -9.53 -12.68
N THR A 180 8.23 -9.54 -11.36
CA THR A 180 9.21 -10.18 -10.48
C THR A 180 8.93 -11.68 -10.39
N GLN A 181 9.88 -12.45 -9.82
CA GLN A 181 9.65 -13.87 -9.52
C GLN A 181 8.45 -14.07 -8.58
N ARG A 182 8.22 -13.11 -7.68
CA ARG A 182 7.05 -13.09 -6.80
C ARG A 182 5.76 -12.90 -7.60
N GLY A 183 5.76 -11.97 -8.56
CA GLY A 183 4.67 -11.73 -9.50
C GLY A 183 4.30 -12.98 -10.29
N LEU A 184 5.29 -13.71 -10.80
CA LEU A 184 5.08 -14.95 -11.57
C LEU A 184 4.55 -16.11 -10.74
N LYS A 185 5.06 -16.28 -9.51
CA LYS A 185 4.53 -17.29 -8.59
C LYS A 185 3.09 -16.97 -8.21
N PHE A 186 2.79 -15.70 -7.95
CA PHE A 186 1.43 -15.27 -7.63
C PHE A 186 0.47 -15.45 -8.81
N SER A 187 0.84 -15.01 -10.01
CA SER A 187 0.01 -15.13 -11.22
C SER A 187 -0.32 -16.58 -11.57
N ARG A 188 0.56 -17.52 -11.22
CA ARG A 188 0.36 -18.97 -11.36
C ARG A 188 -0.30 -19.63 -10.14
N ASN A 189 -0.85 -18.85 -9.23
CA ASN A 189 -1.53 -19.30 -8.01
C ASN A 189 -0.64 -20.13 -7.04
N LYS A 190 0.70 -19.97 -7.13
CA LYS A 190 1.71 -20.68 -6.31
C LYS A 190 2.16 -19.90 -5.06
N LEU A 191 1.63 -18.69 -4.85
CA LEU A 191 1.99 -17.83 -3.72
C LEU A 191 0.74 -17.20 -3.11
N GLN A 192 0.75 -17.01 -1.80
CA GLN A 192 -0.23 -16.21 -1.05
C GLN A 192 0.34 -14.81 -0.78
N LEU A 193 -0.51 -13.79 -0.87
CA LEU A 193 -0.15 -12.40 -0.60
C LEU A 193 -1.16 -11.76 0.35
N PRO A 194 -0.76 -10.72 1.11
CA PRO A 194 -1.70 -9.87 1.81
C PRO A 194 -2.76 -9.29 0.89
N ALA A 195 -4.03 -9.33 1.31
CA ALA A 195 -5.16 -8.82 0.52
C ALA A 195 -5.08 -7.31 0.28
N THR A 196 -4.50 -6.60 1.24
CA THR A 196 -4.47 -5.13 1.28
C THR A 196 -3.04 -4.67 1.59
N ALA A 197 -2.57 -3.68 0.84
CA ALA A 197 -1.35 -2.94 1.13
C ALA A 197 -1.72 -1.53 1.64
N PHE A 198 -1.10 -1.11 2.73
CA PHE A 198 -1.26 0.22 3.31
C PHE A 198 -0.11 1.10 2.86
N VAL A 199 -0.42 2.17 2.15
CA VAL A 199 0.58 3.00 1.48
C VAL A 199 0.44 4.45 1.90
N TYR A 200 1.57 5.05 2.23
CA TYR A 200 1.71 6.47 2.53
C TYR A 200 2.89 7.03 1.75
N ASP A 201 2.67 8.14 1.05
CA ASP A 201 3.71 8.81 0.25
C ASP A 201 4.51 7.86 -0.67
N ALA A 202 3.77 7.06 -1.46
CA ALA A 202 4.29 6.01 -2.34
C ALA A 202 5.11 4.89 -1.66
N THR A 203 5.20 4.89 -0.33
CA THR A 203 5.92 3.91 0.48
C THR A 203 4.94 2.98 1.16
N VAL A 204 5.26 1.68 1.18
CA VAL A 204 4.43 0.67 1.84
C VAL A 204 4.70 0.73 3.34
N VAL A 205 3.69 1.13 4.12
CA VAL A 205 3.75 1.21 5.59
C VAL A 205 3.47 -0.16 6.20
N GLY A 206 2.60 -0.95 5.58
CA GLY A 206 2.23 -2.26 6.10
C GLY A 206 1.33 -3.04 5.18
N HIS A 207 0.98 -4.24 5.63
CA HIS A 207 0.15 -5.19 4.91
C HIS A 207 -0.93 -5.74 5.84
N SER A 208 -2.09 -6.10 5.29
CA SER A 208 -3.13 -6.76 6.08
C SER A 208 -2.77 -8.20 6.43
N VAL A 209 -3.34 -8.70 7.53
CA VAL A 209 -3.14 -10.09 7.98
C VAL A 209 -3.79 -11.09 7.01
N LYS A 210 -4.94 -10.72 6.43
CA LYS A 210 -5.70 -11.58 5.51
C LYS A 210 -4.87 -11.88 4.26
N GLN A 211 -4.61 -13.16 4.03
CA GLN A 211 -3.91 -13.63 2.83
C GLN A 211 -4.91 -14.02 1.73
N VAL A 212 -4.52 -13.83 0.47
CA VAL A 212 -5.27 -14.21 -0.73
C VAL A 212 -4.34 -14.87 -1.74
N ARG A 213 -4.84 -15.86 -2.48
CA ARG A 213 -4.18 -16.38 -3.69
C ARG A 213 -4.78 -15.73 -4.93
N ALA A 214 -4.14 -15.88 -6.08
CA ALA A 214 -4.66 -15.34 -7.34
C ALA A 214 -6.08 -15.83 -7.65
N LYS A 215 -6.40 -17.11 -7.37
CA LYS A 215 -7.77 -17.65 -7.55
C LYS A 215 -8.84 -17.02 -6.63
N ASP A 216 -8.42 -16.44 -5.51
CA ASP A 216 -9.34 -15.89 -4.50
C ASP A 216 -9.67 -14.40 -4.79
N VAL A 217 -8.94 -13.78 -5.73
CA VAL A 217 -9.16 -12.38 -6.13
C VAL A 217 -10.44 -12.30 -6.97
N LYS A 218 -11.56 -12.04 -6.29
CA LYS A 218 -12.87 -11.90 -6.94
C LYS A 218 -12.95 -10.60 -7.74
N THR A 219 -13.44 -10.69 -8.96
CA THR A 219 -13.98 -9.54 -9.72
C THR A 219 -15.49 -9.56 -9.53
N LYS A 220 -16.13 -8.40 -9.28
CA LYS A 220 -17.59 -8.33 -9.25
C LYS A 220 -18.13 -8.84 -10.60
N GLY A 221 -18.82 -9.97 -10.59
CA GLY A 221 -19.47 -10.57 -11.77
C GLY A 221 -18.54 -11.26 -12.78
N TYR A 222 -17.25 -11.50 -12.50
CA TYR A 222 -16.36 -12.12 -13.48
C TYR A 222 -15.24 -12.95 -12.85
N ASN A 223 -15.17 -14.24 -13.17
CA ASN A 223 -14.11 -15.13 -12.73
C ASN A 223 -12.97 -15.18 -13.75
N TYR A 224 -12.02 -14.26 -13.62
CA TYR A 224 -10.90 -14.13 -14.57
C TYR A 224 -10.02 -15.39 -14.66
N TRP A 225 -9.97 -16.18 -13.58
CA TRP A 225 -9.18 -17.41 -13.54
C TRP A 225 -9.68 -18.46 -14.54
N GLU A 226 -10.99 -18.53 -14.75
CA GLU A 226 -11.59 -19.48 -15.68
C GLU A 226 -11.21 -19.14 -17.12
N GLU A 227 -11.25 -17.87 -17.51
CA GLU A 227 -10.85 -17.46 -18.86
C GLU A 227 -9.38 -17.70 -19.17
N ILE A 228 -8.50 -17.35 -18.23
CA ILE A 228 -7.06 -17.60 -18.41
C ILE A 228 -6.80 -19.09 -18.49
N LYS A 229 -7.45 -19.88 -17.64
CA LYS A 229 -7.34 -21.34 -17.66
C LYS A 229 -7.75 -21.89 -19.03
N MET A 230 -8.85 -21.40 -19.59
CA MET A 230 -9.32 -21.80 -20.93
C MET A 230 -8.37 -21.34 -22.04
N ALA A 231 -7.87 -20.10 -21.98
CA ALA A 231 -6.90 -19.58 -22.96
C ALA A 231 -5.58 -20.35 -22.93
N TRP A 232 -5.04 -20.62 -21.73
CA TRP A 232 -3.82 -21.41 -21.54
C TRP A 232 -4.00 -22.87 -22.00
N MET A 233 -5.15 -23.49 -21.71
CA MET A 233 -5.44 -24.83 -22.20
C MET A 233 -5.56 -24.86 -23.73
N ALA A 234 -6.24 -23.88 -24.33
CA ALA A 234 -6.39 -23.78 -25.78
C ALA A 234 -5.06 -23.53 -26.51
N GLU A 235 -4.15 -22.73 -25.93
CA GLU A 235 -2.83 -22.49 -26.50
C GLU A 235 -1.93 -23.73 -26.42
N LYS A 236 -1.96 -24.46 -25.29
CA LYS A 236 -1.24 -25.73 -25.15
C LYS A 236 -1.73 -26.82 -26.10
N MET A 237 -3.00 -26.77 -26.52
CA MET A 237 -3.54 -27.71 -27.52
C MET A 237 -3.14 -27.38 -28.96
N LYS A 238 -2.63 -26.17 -29.24
CA LYS A 238 -2.23 -25.74 -30.59
C LYS A 238 -0.79 -26.11 -30.98
N PHE A 239 0.03 -26.49 -30.00
CA PHE A 239 1.40 -26.94 -30.25
C PHE A 239 1.57 -28.33 -29.64
N PRO A 240 1.35 -29.42 -30.42
CA PRO A 240 1.77 -30.75 -30.00
C PRO A 240 3.29 -30.73 -29.76
N ALA A 241 3.70 -31.44 -28.72
CA ALA A 241 5.07 -31.49 -28.20
C ALA A 241 6.10 -32.00 -29.22
#